data_AF-A0A1F3JH59-F1
#
_entry.id   AF-A0A1F3JH59-F1
#
_cell.length_a   1.000
_cell.length_b   1.000
_cell.length_c   1.000
_cell.angle_alpha   90.00
_cell.angle_beta   90.00
_cell.angle_gamma   90.00
#
_symmetry.space_group_name_H-M   'P 1'
#
loop_
_entity.id
_entity.type
_entity.pdbx_description
1 polymer ?
#
loop_
_entity_poly.entity_id
_entity_poly.type
_entity_poly.pdbx_seq_one_letter_code
_entity_poly.pdbx_strand_id
1 'polypeptide(L)' 'MKVKANARIWVKAGKGYKSNENYNVISNFKLRNHIMLKALKNKSLTVRELKFNKLISKTRYIVERTFGSIRR' A
#
# COMPACT_ATOMS: atom_id res chain seq x y z
N MET A 1 13.81 -15.66 -6.09
CA MET A 1 12.46 -16.24 -6.35
C MET A 1 11.75 -15.42 -7.42
N LYS A 2 11.43 -15.99 -8.58
CA LYS A 2 10.59 -15.33 -9.60
C LYS A 2 9.14 -15.73 -9.35
N VAL A 3 8.40 -14.89 -8.63
CA VAL A 3 6.96 -15.09 -8.41
C VAL A 3 6.22 -14.71 -9.70
N LYS A 4 5.53 -15.66 -10.35
CA LYS A 4 4.59 -15.33 -11.43
C LYS A 4 3.39 -14.61 -10.82
N ALA A 5 3.30 -13.30 -11.02
CA ALA A 5 2.21 -12.49 -10.51
C ALA A 5 0.91 -12.82 -11.26
N ASN A 6 -0.08 -13.31 -10.53
CA ASN A 6 -1.43 -13.53 -11.05
C ASN A 6 -2.27 -12.27 -10.76
N ALA A 7 -3.07 -11.81 -11.71
CA ALA A 7 -3.69 -10.47 -11.71
C ALA A 7 -4.68 -10.17 -10.55
N ARG A 8 -4.95 -11.16 -9.70
CA ARG A 8 -5.82 -11.02 -8.51
C ARG A 8 -5.07 -10.75 -7.20
N ILE A 9 -3.74 -10.71 -7.21
CA ILE A 9 -2.96 -10.52 -5.99
C ILE A 9 -2.89 -9.04 -5.62
N TRP A 10 -3.11 -8.74 -4.33
CA TRP A 10 -3.05 -7.38 -3.79
C TRP A 10 -1.73 -7.15 -3.09
N VAL A 11 -1.05 -6.07 -3.43
CA VAL A 11 0.20 -5.67 -2.77
C VAL A 11 -0.15 -4.74 -1.62
N LYS A 12 0.04 -5.22 -0.39
CA LYS A 12 -0.11 -4.44 0.84
C LYS A 12 1.28 -4.08 1.37
N ALA A 13 1.50 -2.82 1.67
CA ALA A 13 2.73 -2.37 2.32
C ALA A 13 2.49 -2.22 3.83
N GLY A 14 3.41 -2.75 4.63
CA GLY A 14 3.42 -2.50 6.08
C GLY A 14 3.83 -1.07 6.39
N LYS A 15 4.92 -0.59 5.77
CA LYS A 15 5.46 0.75 5.95
C LYS A 15 5.69 1.42 4.60
N GLY A 16 5.45 2.73 4.51
CA GLY A 16 5.68 3.52 3.31
C GLY A 16 4.40 3.98 2.60
N TYR A 17 4.57 4.97 1.74
CA TYR A 17 3.51 5.55 0.92
C TYR A 17 3.74 5.21 -0.56
N LYS A 18 2.70 5.39 -1.38
CA LYS A 18 2.78 5.23 -2.83
C LYS A 18 3.81 6.22 -3.40
N SER A 19 4.83 5.71 -4.06
CA SER A 19 5.72 6.46 -4.95
C SER A 19 5.41 6.09 -6.41
N ASN A 20 5.97 6.86 -7.36
CA ASN A 20 5.77 6.60 -8.77
C ASN A 20 6.48 5.31 -9.22
N GLU A 21 7.67 5.06 -8.69
CA GLU A 21 8.45 3.86 -8.94
C GLU A 21 7.69 2.61 -8.46
N ASN A 22 7.17 2.67 -7.23
CA ASN A 22 6.38 1.58 -6.67
C ASN A 22 5.12 1.30 -7.49
N TYR A 23 4.47 2.35 -7.98
CA TYR A 23 3.30 2.19 -8.84
C TYR A 23 3.65 1.49 -10.14
N ASN A 24 4.74 1.91 -10.80
CA ASN A 24 5.21 1.33 -12.07
C ASN A 24 5.57 -0.15 -11.92
N VAL A 25 6.24 -0.52 -10.83
CA VAL A 25 6.56 -1.92 -10.55
C VAL A 25 5.28 -2.74 -10.39
N ILE A 26 4.34 -2.27 -9.56
CA ILE A 26 3.08 -2.98 -9.29
C ILE A 26 2.24 -3.12 -10.57
N SER A 27 2.18 -2.07 -11.41
CA SER A 27 1.45 -2.10 -12.68
C SER A 27 2.07 -3.04 -13.69
N ASN A 28 3.42 -3.10 -13.79
CA ASN A 28 4.12 -4.05 -14.66
C ASN A 28 3.80 -5.50 -14.31
N PHE A 29 3.62 -5.80 -13.03
CA PHE A 29 3.20 -7.12 -12.55
C PHE A 29 1.68 -7.35 -12.60
N LYS A 30 0.88 -6.40 -13.12
CA LYS A 30 -0.60 -6.45 -13.16
C LYS A 30 -1.23 -6.70 -11.78
N LEU A 31 -0.59 -6.19 -10.72
CA LEU A 31 -1.02 -6.35 -9.35
C LEU A 31 -1.92 -5.19 -8.91
N ARG A 32 -2.80 -5.44 -7.94
CA ARG A 32 -3.60 -4.35 -7.36
C ARG A 32 -2.80 -3.62 -6.27
N ASN A 33 -2.70 -2.31 -6.41
CA ASN A 33 -1.99 -1.46 -5.47
C ASN A 33 -2.86 -1.14 -4.25
N HIS A 34 -2.50 -1.68 -3.09
CA HIS A 34 -3.14 -1.42 -1.79
C HIS A 34 -2.17 -0.68 -0.85
N ILE A 35 -1.33 0.20 -1.40
CA ILE A 35 -0.41 1.07 -0.65
C ILE A 35 -1.09 2.42 -0.42
N MET A 36 -0.96 2.97 0.79
CA MET A 36 -1.54 4.28 1.13
C MET A 36 -0.98 5.42 0.29
N LEU A 37 -1.85 6.36 -0.03
CA LEU A 37 -1.52 7.59 -0.73
C LEU A 37 -1.03 8.66 0.25
N LYS A 38 -0.06 9.46 -0.18
CA LYS A 38 0.46 10.61 0.58
C LYS A 38 -0.03 11.90 -0.07
N ALA A 39 -0.42 12.88 0.74
CA ALA A 39 -0.64 14.24 0.26
C ALA A 39 0.67 14.81 -0.31
N LEU A 40 0.58 15.59 -1.38
CA LEU A 40 1.73 16.32 -1.93
C LEU A 40 1.75 17.74 -1.36
N LYS A 41 2.88 18.44 -1.48
CA LYS A 41 2.97 19.85 -1.08
C LYS A 41 1.89 20.65 -1.81
N ASN A 42 1.10 21.40 -1.05
CA ASN A 42 -0.04 22.20 -1.54
C ASN A 42 -1.15 21.40 -2.26
N LYS A 43 -1.19 20.07 -2.12
CA LYS A 43 -2.29 19.24 -2.65
C LYS A 43 -2.74 18.25 -1.59
N SER A 44 -3.91 18.53 -1.01
CA SER A 44 -4.60 17.64 -0.09
C SER A 44 -5.08 16.38 -0.81
N LEU A 45 -5.29 15.31 -0.03
CA LEU A 45 -5.91 14.11 -0.54
C LEU A 45 -7.37 14.38 -0.87
N THR A 46 -7.83 13.88 -2.01
CA THR A 46 -9.24 13.91 -2.39
C THR A 46 -10.07 13.01 -1.48
N VAL A 47 -11.38 13.23 -1.42
CA VAL A 47 -12.31 12.41 -0.61
C VAL A 47 -12.21 10.93 -0.96
N ARG A 48 -11.99 10.59 -2.23
CA ARG A 48 -11.82 9.21 -2.68
C ARG A 48 -10.53 8.60 -2.15
N GLU A 49 -9.44 9.35 -2.17
CA GLU A 49 -8.14 8.90 -1.66
C GLU A 49 -8.15 8.75 -0.14
N LEU A 50 -8.85 9.63 0.57
CA LEU A 50 -9.07 9.51 2.02
C LEU A 50 -9.88 8.25 2.35
N LYS A 51 -10.97 7.99 1.62
CA LYS A 51 -11.76 6.74 1.77
C LYS A 51 -10.91 5.51 1.49
N PHE A 52 -10.10 5.53 0.43
CA PHE A 52 -9.17 4.46 0.10
C PHE A 52 -8.15 4.23 1.23
N ASN A 53 -7.48 5.29 1.70
CA ASN A 53 -6.54 5.21 2.81
C ASN A 53 -7.21 4.63 4.07
N LYS A 54 -8.43 5.08 4.40
CA LYS A 54 -9.19 4.57 5.56
C LYS A 54 -9.45 3.05 5.49
N LEU A 55 -9.74 2.52 4.30
CA LEU A 55 -9.92 1.08 4.10
C LEU A 55 -8.60 0.31 4.28
N ILE A 56 -7.51 0.82 3.71
CA ILE A 56 -6.19 0.19 3.81
C ILE A 56 -5.64 0.24 5.24
N SER A 57 -5.90 1.33 6.00
CA SER A 57 -5.46 1.49 7.39
C SER A 57 -5.88 0.35 8.30
N LYS A 58 -7.09 -0.20 8.09
CA LYS A 58 -7.60 -1.32 8.90
C LYS A 58 -6.70 -2.55 8.81
N THR A 59 -6.24 -2.89 7.60
CA THR A 59 -5.33 -4.02 7.43
C THR A 59 -3.90 -3.67 7.85
N ARG A 60 -3.44 -2.47 7.51
CA ARG A 60 -2.07 -2.02 7.81
C ARG A 60 -1.79 -2.02 9.31
N TYR A 61 -2.76 -1.57 10.12
CA TYR A 61 -2.63 -1.56 11.59
C TYR A 61 -2.38 -2.96 12.16
N ILE A 62 -3.06 -3.99 11.66
CA ILE A 62 -2.86 -5.38 12.12
C ILE A 62 -1.42 -5.81 11.82
N VAL A 63 -0.96 -5.56 10.59
CA VAL A 63 0.41 -5.89 10.14
C VAL A 63 1.45 -5.18 11.01
N GLU A 64 1.34 -3.86 11.17
CA GLU A 64 2.28 -3.07 11.98
C GLU A 64 2.28 -3.50 13.45
N ARG A 65 1.11 -3.78 14.04
CA ARG A 65 1.00 -4.27 15.42
C ARG A 65 1.67 -5.63 15.57
N THR A 66 1.40 -6.58 14.68
CA THR A 66 2.00 -7.92 14.73
C THR A 66 3.52 -7.82 14.70
N PHE A 67 4.07 -7.12 13.70
CA PHE A 67 5.53 -6.98 13.58
C PHE A 67 6.16 -6.15 14.72
N GLY A 68 5.47 -5.13 15.24
CA GLY A 68 5.95 -4.31 16.35
C GLY A 68 5.93 -5.02 17.71
N SER A 69 5.11 -6.06 17.87
CA SER A 69 5.03 -6.86 19.10
C SER A 69 6.09 -7.97 19.19
N ILE A 70 6.78 -8.26 18.09
CA ILE A 70 7.86 -9.25 18.06
C ILE A 70 9.05 -8.66 18.84
N ARG A 71 9.33 -9.22 20.02
CA ARG A 71 10.52 -8.90 20.81
C ARG A 71 11.71 -9.68 20.24
N ARG A 72 12.85 -9.01 20.14
CA ARG A 72 14.11 -9.56 19.62
C ARG A 72 14.89 -10.28 20.70
#